data_AF-A0A8T5MCF3-F1
#
_entry.id   AF-A0A8T5MCF3-F1
#
_cell.length_a   1.000
_cell.length_b   1.000
_cell.length_c   1.000
_cell.angle_alpha   90.00
_cell.angle_beta   90.00
_cell.angle_gamma   90.00
#
_symmetry.space_group_name_H-M   'P 1'
#
loop_
_entity.id
_entity.type
_entity.pdbx_description
1 polymer ?
#
loop_
_entity_poly.entity_id
_entity_poly.type
_entity_poly.pdbx_seq_one_letter_code
_entity_poly.pdbx_strand_id
1 'polypeptide(L)'
;MEKTQKEDDEKKKKIDDWDFTTKYRMLSPELKLLHQVRLLRSDVCTLVYILVSLIPLYLAFKLNISFAALTITILLYGFYRHLKIRDNLKHRFEHASTFGA
;
A
#
# COMPACT_ATOMS: atom_id res chain seq x y z
N MET A 1 -34.65 -7.08 35.12
CA MET A 1 -33.31 -7.74 35.11
C MET A 1 -32.76 -7.68 33.69
N GLU A 2 -32.50 -6.47 33.20
CA GLU A 2 -32.34 -6.20 31.75
C GLU A 2 -31.04 -5.43 31.45
N LYS A 3 -30.13 -5.37 32.43
CA LYS A 3 -28.88 -4.59 32.34
C LYS A 3 -27.63 -5.44 32.19
N THR A 4 -27.68 -6.74 32.48
CA THR A 4 -26.50 -7.61 32.49
C THR A 4 -26.17 -8.21 31.12
N GLN A 5 -27.04 -8.04 30.12
CA GLN A 5 -26.88 -8.67 28.81
C GLN A 5 -26.22 -7.77 27.75
N LYS A 6 -25.97 -6.49 28.06
CA LYS A 6 -25.31 -5.54 27.15
C LYS A 6 -23.79 -5.43 27.33
N GLU A 7 -23.22 -5.97 28.40
CA GLU A 7 -21.77 -5.87 28.67
C GLU A 7 -20.96 -7.07 28.13
N ASP A 8 -21.59 -8.22 27.86
CA ASP A 8 -20.88 -9.40 27.34
C ASP A 8 -20.75 -9.42 25.80
N ASP A 9 -21.57 -8.64 25.07
CA ASP A 9 -21.45 -8.51 23.61
C ASP A 9 -20.31 -7.57 23.17
N GLU A 10 -19.74 -6.76 24.09
CA GLU A 10 -18.57 -5.92 23.79
C GLU A 10 -17.25 -6.70 23.80
N LYS A 11 -17.25 -7.95 24.27
CA LYS A 11 -16.03 -8.77 24.47
C LYS A 11 -15.70 -9.75 23.35
N LYS A 12 -16.33 -9.62 22.18
CA LYS A 12 -15.95 -10.39 21.00
C LYS A 12 -15.87 -9.53 19.75
N LYS A 13 -15.12 -8.42 19.82
CA LYS A 13 -14.59 -7.80 18.59
C LYS A 13 -13.83 -8.88 17.84
N LYS A 14 -14.36 -9.30 16.69
CA LYS A 14 -13.65 -10.19 15.78
C LYS A 14 -12.35 -9.49 15.42
N ILE A 15 -11.27 -10.26 15.23
CA ILE A 15 -9.98 -9.70 14.82
C ILE A 15 -10.17 -8.78 13.61
N ASP A 16 -11.13 -9.07 12.72
CA ASP A 16 -11.51 -8.23 11.58
C ASP A 16 -11.83 -6.77 11.93
N ASP A 17 -12.40 -6.46 13.10
CA ASP A 17 -12.75 -5.10 13.55
C ASP A 17 -11.57 -4.34 14.19
N TRP A 18 -10.41 -4.98 14.32
CA TRP A 18 -9.22 -4.32 14.84
C TRP A 18 -8.54 -3.45 13.80
N ASP A 19 -8.14 -2.28 14.28
CA ASP A 19 -7.36 -1.30 13.53
C ASP A 19 -6.04 -1.93 13.04
N PHE A 20 -5.58 -1.54 11.85
CA PHE A 20 -4.43 -2.17 11.17
C PHE A 20 -3.19 -2.21 12.08
N THR A 21 -2.95 -1.15 12.85
CA THR A 21 -1.83 -1.02 13.78
C THR A 21 -1.83 -2.08 14.88
N THR A 22 -3.02 -2.46 15.36
CA THR A 22 -3.21 -3.47 16.41
C THR A 22 -3.00 -4.88 15.87
N LYS A 23 -3.53 -5.17 14.67
CA LYS A 23 -3.24 -6.41 13.94
C LYS A 23 -1.75 -6.54 13.65
N TYR A 24 -1.13 -5.46 13.17
CA TYR A 24 0.30 -5.41 12.84
C TYR A 24 1.19 -5.71 14.05
N ARG A 25 0.81 -5.30 15.26
CA ARG A 25 1.55 -5.67 16.49
C ARG A 25 1.49 -7.16 16.81
N MET A 26 0.41 -7.85 16.46
CA MET A 26 0.24 -9.29 16.71
C MET A 26 0.88 -10.21 15.65
N LEU A 27 1.29 -9.68 14.50
CA LEU A 27 2.04 -10.45 13.50
C LEU A 27 3.37 -10.98 14.07
N SER A 28 3.74 -12.18 13.62
CA SER A 28 5.06 -12.77 13.87
C SER A 28 6.18 -11.83 13.37
N PRO A 29 7.35 -11.82 14.03
CA PRO A 29 8.47 -10.97 13.65
C PRO A 29 8.91 -11.19 12.19
N GLU A 30 8.80 -12.42 11.68
CA GLU A 30 9.11 -12.77 10.28
C GLU A 30 8.17 -12.06 9.30
N LEU A 31 6.86 -12.01 9.61
CA LEU A 31 5.86 -11.38 8.74
C LEU A 31 5.98 -9.84 8.76
N LYS A 32 6.37 -9.26 9.90
CA LYS A 32 6.73 -7.83 10.01
C LYS A 32 7.95 -7.48 9.16
N LEU A 33 8.99 -8.30 9.23
CA LEU A 33 10.23 -8.11 8.47
C LEU A 33 9.97 -8.24 6.96
N LEU A 34 9.17 -9.23 6.55
CA LEU A 34 8.73 -9.38 5.16
C LEU A 34 7.93 -8.16 4.67
N HIS A 35 7.05 -7.61 5.52
CA HIS A 35 6.29 -6.40 5.20
C HIS A 35 7.19 -5.17 5.03
N GLN A 36 8.15 -4.97 5.94
CA GLN A 36 9.12 -3.87 5.83
C GLN A 36 9.99 -3.98 4.58
N VAL A 37 10.51 -5.17 4.26
CA VAL A 37 11.30 -5.40 3.04
C VAL A 37 10.47 -5.12 1.79
N ARG A 38 9.19 -5.51 1.80
CA ARG A 38 8.29 -5.29 0.66
C ARG A 38 7.93 -3.81 0.47
N LEU A 39 7.70 -3.09 1.55
CA LEU A 39 7.53 -1.63 1.53
C LEU A 39 8.79 -0.95 0.99
N LEU A 40 9.96 -1.30 1.54
CA LEU A 40 11.24 -0.74 1.12
C LEU A 40 11.49 -0.98 -0.37
N ARG A 41 11.24 -2.21 -0.86
CA ARG A 41 11.33 -2.52 -2.29
C ARG A 41 10.39 -1.66 -3.12
N SER A 42 9.16 -1.45 -2.66
CA SER A 42 8.20 -0.62 -3.37
C SER A 42 8.63 0.85 -3.42
N ASP A 43 9.20 1.38 -2.36
CA ASP A 43 9.68 2.77 -2.30
C ASP A 43 10.91 2.97 -3.18
N VAL A 44 11.85 2.01 -3.19
CA VAL A 44 12.99 2.01 -4.11
C VAL A 44 12.53 1.94 -5.56
N CYS A 45 11.60 1.05 -5.90
CA CYS A 45 11.03 0.98 -7.26
C CYS A 45 10.37 2.30 -7.67
N THR A 46 9.70 2.97 -6.74
CA THR A 46 9.07 4.27 -6.95
C THR A 46 10.11 5.35 -7.26
N LEU A 47 11.17 5.43 -6.45
CA LEU A 47 12.26 6.39 -6.67
C LEU A 47 12.96 6.15 -8.02
N VAL A 48 13.25 4.90 -8.36
CA VAL A 48 13.85 4.54 -9.65
C VAL A 48 12.92 4.93 -10.80
N TYR A 49 11.62 4.70 -10.68
CA TYR A 49 10.64 5.10 -11.70
C TYR A 49 10.64 6.62 -11.92
N ILE A 50 10.69 7.42 -10.84
CA ILE A 50 10.77 8.88 -10.93
C ILE A 50 12.08 9.29 -11.61
N LEU A 51 13.22 8.75 -11.18
CA LEU A 51 14.52 9.08 -11.77
C LEU A 51 14.61 8.74 -13.25
N VAL A 52 14.16 7.54 -13.65
CA VAL A 52 14.17 7.11 -15.06
C VAL A 52 13.21 7.92 -15.91
N SER A 53 12.08 8.36 -15.34
CA SER A 53 11.08 9.14 -16.07
C SER A 53 11.46 10.60 -16.32
N LEU A 54 12.43 11.15 -15.58
CA LEU A 54 12.97 12.49 -15.84
C LEU A 54 13.67 12.60 -17.20
N ILE A 55 14.31 11.54 -17.68
CA ILE A 55 15.04 11.54 -18.96
C ILE A 55 14.10 11.77 -20.16
N PRO A 56 13.06 10.95 -20.39
CA PRO A 56 12.12 11.17 -21.49
C PRO A 56 11.32 12.46 -21.28
N LEU A 57 11.05 12.86 -20.03
CA LEU A 57 10.36 14.11 -19.74
C LEU A 57 11.18 15.34 -20.16
N TYR A 58 12.47 15.37 -19.82
CA TYR A 58 13.39 16.44 -20.22
C TYR A 58 13.51 16.53 -21.75
N LEU A 59 13.64 15.39 -22.43
CA LEU A 59 13.67 15.31 -23.88
C LEU A 59 12.37 15.81 -24.51
N ALA A 60 11.22 15.43 -23.95
CA ALA A 60 9.91 15.87 -24.43
C ALA A 60 9.73 17.39 -24.26
N PHE A 61 10.14 17.95 -23.11
CA PHE A 61 10.14 19.40 -22.87
C PHE A 61 10.99 20.17 -23.88
N LYS A 62 12.15 19.61 -24.25
CA LYS A 62 13.05 20.22 -25.24
C LYS A 62 12.46 20.21 -26.66
N LEU A 63 11.67 19.20 -27.00
CA LEU A 63 11.08 19.04 -28.34
C LEU A 63 9.80 19.86 -28.49
N ASN A 64 8.81 19.65 -27.61
CA ASN A 64 7.53 20.34 -27.68
C ASN A 64 6.72 20.17 -26.37
N ILE A 65 6.09 21.26 -25.90
CA ILE A 65 5.18 21.26 -24.75
C ILE A 65 4.04 20.25 -24.88
N SER A 66 3.46 20.07 -26.07
CA SER A 66 2.38 19.09 -26.27
C SER A 66 2.87 17.65 -26.06
N PHE A 67 4.10 17.35 -26.46
CA PHE A 67 4.74 16.04 -26.23
C PHE A 67 5.09 15.85 -24.76
N ALA A 68 5.52 16.91 -24.07
CA ALA A 68 5.76 16.87 -22.63
C ALA A 68 4.47 16.55 -21.87
N ALA A 69 3.34 17.20 -22.21
CA ALA A 69 2.04 16.93 -21.58
C ALA A 69 1.59 15.47 -21.76
N LEU A 70 1.75 14.91 -22.98
CA LEU A 70 1.48 13.49 -23.24
C LEU A 70 2.38 12.57 -22.41
N THR A 71 3.67 12.87 -22.35
CA THR A 71 4.66 12.09 -21.60
C THR A 71 4.33 12.11 -20.11
N ILE A 72 4.00 13.27 -19.54
CA ILE A 72 3.57 13.42 -18.14
C ILE A 72 2.31 12.58 -17.86
N THR A 73 1.34 12.59 -18.77
CA THR A 73 0.08 11.84 -18.60
C THR A 73 0.34 10.33 -18.55
N ILE A 74 1.22 9.82 -19.43
CA ILE A 74 1.61 8.41 -19.46
C ILE A 74 2.36 8.04 -18.16
N LEU A 75 3.27 8.90 -17.70
CA LEU A 75 4.03 8.69 -16.46
C LEU A 75 3.13 8.69 -15.23
N LEU A 76 2.17 9.61 -15.15
CA LEU A 76 1.16 9.66 -14.09
C LEU A 76 0.29 8.40 -14.08
N TYR A 77 -0.14 7.93 -15.25
CA TYR A 77 -0.92 6.71 -15.35
C TYR A 77 -0.11 5.48 -14.91
N GLY A 78 1.15 5.37 -15.32
CA GLY A 78 2.06 4.31 -14.89
C GLY A 78 2.29 4.34 -13.37
N PHE A 79 2.48 5.54 -12.82
CA PHE A 79 2.62 5.75 -11.38
C PHE A 79 1.36 5.35 -10.60
N TYR A 80 0.18 5.76 -11.06
CA TYR A 80 -1.10 5.37 -10.47
C TYR A 80 -1.28 3.85 -10.46
N ARG A 81 -0.96 3.19 -11.58
CA ARG A 81 -1.04 1.72 -11.67
C ARG A 81 -0.07 1.05 -10.68
N HIS A 82 1.13 1.60 -10.50
CA HIS A 82 2.10 1.10 -9.54
C HIS A 82 1.62 1.24 -8.09
N LEU A 83 1.00 2.38 -7.73
CA LEU A 83 0.40 2.58 -6.42
C LEU A 83 -0.77 1.64 -6.15
N LYS A 84 -1.63 1.41 -7.16
CA LYS A 84 -2.76 0.47 -7.04
C LYS A 84 -2.31 -0.97 -6.76
N ILE A 85 -1.18 -1.39 -7.35
CA ILE A 85 -0.57 -2.70 -7.05
C ILE A 85 -0.07 -2.75 -5.61
N ARG A 86 0.52 -1.66 -5.11
CA ARG A 86 0.99 -1.55 -3.72
C ARG A 86 -0.15 -1.70 -2.72
N ASP A 87 -1.28 -1.04 -2.97
CA ASP A 87 -2.48 -1.13 -2.12
C ASP A 87 -3.09 -2.54 -2.14
N ASN A 88 -3.21 -3.16 -3.32
CA ASN A 88 -3.67 -4.55 -3.42
C ASN A 88 -2.76 -5.51 -2.65
N LEU A 89 -1.44 -5.27 -2.63
CA LEU A 89 -0.50 -6.07 -1.85
C LEU A 89 -0.68 -5.85 -0.35
N LYS A 90 -0.93 -4.62 0.10
CA LYS A 90 -1.24 -4.31 1.50
C LYS A 90 -2.50 -5.04 1.95
N HIS A 91 -3.58 -4.97 1.16
CA HIS A 91 -4.84 -5.65 1.43
C HIS A 91 -4.69 -7.19 1.48
N ARG A 92 -3.88 -7.76 0.58
CA ARG A 92 -3.57 -9.21 0.62
C ARG A 92 -2.74 -9.61 1.84
N PHE A 93 -1.88 -8.72 2.34
CA PHE A 93 -1.15 -8.94 3.59
C PHE A 93 -2.07 -8.87 4.81
N GLU A 94 -3.02 -7.93 4.82
CA GLU A 94 -4.06 -7.84 5.85
C GLU A 94 -4.87 -9.14 5.90
N HIS A 95 -5.32 -9.64 4.75
CA HIS A 95 -5.98 -10.95 4.68
C HIS A 95 -5.06 -12.14 5.04
N ALA A 96 -3.79 -12.13 4.64
CA ALA A 96 -2.88 -13.21 4.99
C ALA A 96 -2.63 -13.26 6.51
N SER A 97 -2.59 -12.10 7.17
CA SER A 97 -2.43 -12.02 8.62
C SER A 97 -3.64 -12.50 9.43
N THR A 98 -4.83 -12.55 8.82
CA THR A 98 -6.03 -13.13 9.46
C THR A 98 -6.11 -14.65 9.35
N PHE A 99 -5.34 -15.31 8.48
CA PHE A 99 -5.31 -16.78 8.34
C PHE A 99 -4.10 -17.45 9.02
N GLY A 100 -3.18 -16.68 9.58
CA GLY A 100 -1.98 -17.19 10.27
C GLY A 100 -2.12 -17.32 11.80
N ALA A 101 -3.34 -17.19 12.34
CA ALA A 101 -3.66 -17.34 13.76
C ALA A 101 -4.54 -18.58 13.97
#